data_AF-A0A821TSG0-F1
#
_entry.id   AF-A0A821TSG0-F1
#
_cell.length_a   1.000
_cell.length_b   1.000
_cell.length_c   1.000
_cell.angle_alpha   90.00
_cell.angle_beta   90.00
_cell.angle_gamma   90.00
#
_symmetry.space_group_name_H-M   'P 1'
#
loop_
_entity.id
_entity.type
_entity.pdbx_description
1 polymer ?
#
loop_
_entity_poly.entity_id
_entity_poly.type
_entity_poly.pdbx_seq_one_letter_code
_entity_poly.pdbx_strand_id
1 'polypeptide(L)'
;MVLDIDLFRADKNYDPQVVRDSQKKRYKHVELLDQVIAYDKLWRTVRYEADAWNKVKNLSSRTVTEKKQAKENDGDSEEFNKDFTISLDIINAEFLAKLIIKQIIRLSTLIDTEIEKIKEKLTKIETERNMALYEIGNLVHESVPISDNE
;
A
#
# COMPACT_ATOMS: atom_id res chain seq x y z
N MET A 1 -14.38 18.98 -8.78
CA MET A 1 -14.51 17.60 -9.27
C MET A 1 -13.20 17.21 -9.91
N VAL A 2 -12.64 16.07 -9.52
CA VAL A 2 -11.32 15.57 -9.98
C VAL A 2 -11.54 14.50 -11.04
N LEU A 3 -10.57 14.31 -11.93
CA LEU A 3 -10.59 13.18 -12.86
C LEU A 3 -10.55 11.85 -12.11
N ASP A 4 -11.19 10.83 -12.67
CA ASP A 4 -11.13 9.48 -12.14
C ASP A 4 -9.70 8.94 -12.26
N ILE A 5 -9.16 8.39 -11.17
CA ILE A 5 -7.84 7.77 -11.13
C ILE A 5 -7.74 6.57 -12.08
N ASP A 6 -8.87 5.92 -12.38
CA ASP A 6 -8.88 4.80 -13.32
C ASP A 6 -8.42 5.21 -14.73
N LEU A 7 -8.61 6.48 -15.13
CA LEU A 7 -8.10 7.01 -16.41
C LEU A 7 -6.56 7.01 -16.52
N PHE A 8 -5.86 6.94 -15.39
CA PHE A 8 -4.40 6.94 -15.32
C PHE A 8 -3.83 5.50 -15.28
N ARG A 9 -4.70 4.48 -15.22
CA ARG A 9 -4.35 3.07 -15.07
C ARG A 9 -4.40 2.33 -16.40
N ALA A 10 -3.24 2.23 -17.06
CA ALA A 10 -3.11 1.48 -18.32
C ALA A 10 -3.46 -0.02 -18.19
N ASP A 11 -3.36 -0.60 -16.99
CA ASP A 11 -3.71 -2.00 -16.69
C ASP A 11 -5.22 -2.28 -16.74
N LYS A 12 -6.07 -1.24 -16.69
CA LYS A 12 -7.53 -1.36 -16.65
C LYS A 12 -8.22 -1.00 -17.98
N ASN A 13 -7.52 -1.11 -19.12
CA ASN A 13 -8.01 -0.72 -20.46
C ASN A 13 -8.29 0.78 -20.64
N TYR A 14 -7.73 1.65 -19.79
CA TYR A 14 -7.76 3.10 -19.98
C TYR A 14 -6.49 3.59 -20.65
N ASP A 15 -6.58 4.70 -21.40
CA ASP A 15 -5.42 5.31 -22.07
C ASP A 15 -5.01 6.64 -21.39
N PRO A 16 -3.91 6.65 -20.62
CA PRO A 16 -3.38 7.86 -20.00
C PRO A 16 -2.98 8.95 -21.00
N GLN A 17 -2.79 8.62 -22.29
CA GLN A 17 -2.46 9.62 -23.31
C GLN A 17 -3.57 10.64 -23.50
N VAL A 18 -4.84 10.24 -23.33
CA VAL A 18 -5.99 11.14 -23.44
C VAL A 18 -5.90 12.28 -22.41
N VAL A 19 -5.51 11.95 -21.18
CA VAL A 19 -5.31 12.94 -20.12
C VAL A 19 -4.08 13.80 -20.43
N ARG A 20 -3.01 13.20 -20.97
CA ARG A 20 -1.79 13.91 -21.36
C ARG A 20 -2.05 14.95 -22.44
N ASP A 21 -2.79 14.60 -23.48
CA ASP A 21 -3.11 15.50 -24.58
C ASP A 21 -4.08 16.59 -24.15
N SER A 22 -5.03 16.27 -23.27
CA SER A 22 -5.89 17.26 -22.61
C SER A 22 -5.07 18.29 -21.82
N GLN A 23 -3.99 17.86 -21.14
CA GLN A 23 -3.11 18.79 -20.41
C GLN A 23 -2.26 19.66 -21.33
N LYS A 24 -1.75 19.10 -22.44
CA LYS A 24 -1.05 19.89 -23.47
C LYS A 24 -1.95 20.95 -24.09
N LYS A 25 -3.22 20.61 -24.38
CA LYS A 25 -4.22 21.57 -24.88
C LYS A 25 -4.48 22.73 -23.91
N ARG A 26 -4.20 22.55 -22.62
CA ARG A 26 -4.31 23.57 -21.56
C ARG A 26 -2.99 24.29 -21.24
N TYR A 27 -1.92 24.03 -22.00
CA TYR A 27 -0.58 24.59 -21.75
C TYR A 27 -0.04 24.30 -20.33
N LYS A 28 -0.47 23.18 -19.74
CA LYS A 28 -0.07 22.75 -18.39
C LYS A 28 1.01 21.66 -18.44
N HIS A 29 1.71 21.49 -17.32
CA HIS A 29 2.79 20.51 -17.19
C HIS A 29 2.26 19.07 -17.23
N VAL A 30 2.74 18.29 -18.20
CA VAL A 30 2.42 16.87 -18.33
C VAL A 30 3.11 15.98 -17.30
N GLU A 31 4.14 16.48 -16.62
CA GLU A 31 4.90 15.75 -15.60
C GLU A 31 4.05 15.36 -14.39
N LEU A 32 3.00 16.14 -14.09
CA LEU A 32 2.03 15.83 -13.03
C LEU A 32 1.31 14.49 -13.30
N LEU A 33 1.09 14.14 -14.57
CA LEU A 33 0.51 12.85 -14.95
C LEU A 33 1.43 11.69 -14.52
N ASP A 34 2.72 11.80 -14.84
CA ASP A 34 3.71 10.78 -14.54
C ASP A 34 3.87 10.61 -13.02
N GLN A 35 3.81 11.71 -12.26
CA GLN A 35 3.79 11.69 -10.79
C GLN A 35 2.56 10.96 -10.25
N VAL A 36 1.35 11.26 -10.73
CA VAL A 36 0.12 10.58 -10.32
C VAL A 36 0.21 9.08 -10.58
N ILE A 37 0.69 8.68 -11.76
CA ILE A 37 0.85 7.26 -12.12
C ILE A 37 1.88 6.58 -11.21
N ALA A 38 3.01 7.25 -10.92
CA ALA A 38 4.02 6.71 -10.02
C ALA A 38 3.47 6.52 -8.59
N TYR A 39 2.77 7.52 -8.06
CA TYR A 39 2.16 7.44 -6.73
C TYR A 39 1.05 6.38 -6.65
N ASP A 40 0.23 6.22 -7.69
CA ASP A 40 -0.79 5.16 -7.72
C ASP A 40 -0.17 3.75 -7.74
N LYS A 41 0.87 3.54 -8.55
CA LYS A 41 1.62 2.26 -8.57
C LYS A 41 2.24 1.95 -7.21
N LEU A 42 2.86 2.95 -6.59
CA LEU A 42 3.48 2.81 -5.28
C LEU A 42 2.40 2.51 -4.22
N TRP A 43 1.29 3.24 -4.21
CA TRP A 43 0.16 2.99 -3.31
C TRP A 43 -0.38 1.57 -3.44
N ARG A 44 -0.57 1.05 -4.67
CA ARG A 44 -1.05 -0.32 -4.91
C ARG A 44 -0.06 -1.38 -4.42
N THR A 45 1.25 -1.13 -4.59
CA THR A 45 2.31 -2.03 -4.09
C THR A 45 2.32 -2.08 -2.57
N VAL A 46 2.31 -0.91 -1.92
CA VAL A 46 2.28 -0.81 -0.44
C VAL A 46 0.95 -1.37 0.11
N ARG A 47 -0.16 -1.22 -0.63
CA ARG A 47 -1.45 -1.78 -0.23
C ARG A 47 -1.43 -3.30 -0.25
N TYR A 48 -0.85 -3.90 -1.29
CA TYR A 48 -0.63 -5.33 -1.36
C TYR A 48 0.24 -5.83 -0.20
N GLU A 49 1.30 -5.10 0.14
CA GLU A 49 2.15 -5.39 1.29
C GLU A 49 1.35 -5.35 2.61
N ALA A 50 0.50 -4.33 2.80
CA ALA A 50 -0.37 -4.23 3.97
C ALA A 50 -1.31 -5.44 4.11
N ASP A 51 -1.89 -5.90 3.00
CA ASP A 51 -2.76 -7.08 2.98
C ASP A 51 -1.97 -8.36 3.29
N ALA A 52 -0.70 -8.46 2.85
CA ALA A 52 0.19 -9.56 3.19
C ALA A 52 0.51 -9.59 4.70
N TRP A 53 0.83 -8.45 5.31
CA TRP A 53 1.06 -8.34 6.75
C TRP A 53 -0.18 -8.71 7.58
N ASN A 54 -1.37 -8.31 7.14
CA ASN A 54 -2.62 -8.72 7.79
C ASN A 54 -2.84 -10.24 7.74
N LYS A 55 -2.47 -10.91 6.63
CA LYS A 55 -2.54 -12.38 6.55
C LYS A 55 -1.58 -13.03 7.56
N VAL A 56 -0.36 -12.53 7.67
CA VAL A 56 0.65 -13.04 8.62
C VAL A 56 0.20 -12.81 10.07
N LYS A 57 -0.41 -11.67 10.39
CA LYS A 57 -1.00 -11.39 11.71
C LYS A 57 -2.09 -12.41 12.06
N ASN A 58 -3.00 -12.65 11.12
CA ASN A 58 -4.09 -13.60 11.32
C ASN A 58 -3.56 -15.04 11.50
N LEU A 59 -2.52 -15.41 10.75
CA LEU A 59 -1.83 -16.68 10.91
C LEU A 59 -1.22 -16.82 12.30
N SER A 60 -0.49 -15.80 12.76
CA SER A 60 0.11 -15.76 14.11
C SER A 60 -0.96 -15.92 15.20
N SER A 61 -2.09 -15.23 15.07
CA SER A 61 -3.21 -15.32 16.01
C SER A 61 -3.84 -16.72 16.06
N ARG A 62 -3.99 -17.38 14.90
CA ARG A 62 -4.48 -18.76 14.81
C ARG A 62 -3.52 -19.74 15.49
N THR A 63 -2.23 -19.64 15.21
CA THR A 63 -1.22 -20.53 15.83
C THR A 63 -1.17 -20.40 17.35
N VAL A 64 -1.36 -19.19 17.90
CA VAL A 64 -1.49 -18.99 19.36
C VAL A 64 -2.72 -19.72 19.91
N THR A 65 -3.84 -19.64 19.22
CA THR A 65 -5.09 -20.30 19.66
C THR A 65 -4.93 -21.82 19.61
N GLU A 66 -4.34 -22.36 18.55
CA GLU A 66 -4.05 -23.79 18.40
C GLU A 66 -3.12 -24.30 19.52
N LYS A 67 -2.02 -23.58 19.80
CA LYS A 67 -1.08 -23.93 20.88
C LYS A 67 -1.73 -23.87 22.27
N LYS A 68 -2.57 -22.86 22.52
CA LYS A 68 -3.34 -22.77 23.77
C LYS A 68 -4.35 -23.89 23.93
N GLN A 69 -5.03 -24.29 22.85
CA GLN A 69 -5.94 -25.45 22.86
C GLN A 69 -5.20 -26.77 23.10
N ALA A 70 -3.97 -26.90 22.60
CA ALA A 70 -3.08 -28.04 22.84
C ALA A 70 -2.50 -28.07 24.27
N LYS A 71 -2.80 -27.08 25.13
CA LYS A 71 -2.25 -26.92 26.48
C LYS A 71 -0.72 -26.86 26.50
N GLU A 72 -0.11 -26.32 25.45
CA GLU A 72 1.31 -25.99 25.48
C GLU A 72 1.59 -24.92 26.53
N ASN A 73 2.74 -24.99 27.20
CA ASN A 73 3.14 -23.97 28.17
C ASN A 73 3.41 -22.65 27.46
N ASP A 74 2.99 -21.54 28.07
CA ASP A 74 3.17 -20.20 27.51
C ASP A 74 4.65 -19.80 27.31
N GLY A 75 5.58 -20.53 27.94
CA GLY A 75 7.02 -20.23 27.96
C GLY A 75 7.35 -19.05 28.88
N ASP A 76 8.63 -18.89 29.21
CA ASP A 76 9.09 -17.79 30.06
C ASP A 76 9.91 -16.71 29.34
N SER A 77 10.37 -16.98 28.12
CA SER A 77 11.14 -16.00 27.35
C SER A 77 10.32 -15.39 26.21
N GLU A 78 10.29 -14.05 26.17
CA GLU A 78 9.77 -13.24 25.06
C GLU A 78 10.87 -12.86 24.07
N GLU A 79 12.13 -13.18 24.38
CA GLU A 79 13.27 -12.75 23.57
C GLU A 79 13.39 -13.61 22.30
N PHE A 80 13.60 -12.93 21.18
CA PHE A 80 14.13 -13.54 19.97
C PHE A 80 15.65 -13.53 20.03
N ASN A 81 16.30 -14.44 19.30
CA ASN A 81 17.74 -14.30 19.03
C ASN A 81 18.00 -12.89 18.47
N LYS A 82 19.10 -12.27 18.91
CA LYS A 82 19.39 -10.83 18.71
C LYS A 82 19.38 -10.35 17.24
N ASP A 83 19.36 -11.26 16.27
CA ASP A 83 19.34 -10.99 14.84
C ASP A 83 17.99 -11.22 14.17
N PHE A 84 16.88 -11.24 14.92
CA PHE A 84 15.56 -11.46 14.31
C PHE A 84 15.05 -10.21 13.59
N THR A 85 15.09 -10.27 12.26
CA THR A 85 14.42 -9.30 11.38
C THR A 85 13.06 -9.85 10.98
N ILE A 86 12.01 -9.05 11.16
CA ILE A 86 10.65 -9.41 10.77
C ILE A 86 10.54 -9.21 9.26
N SER A 87 10.28 -10.28 8.53
CA SER A 87 10.08 -10.24 7.09
C SER A 87 8.94 -11.17 6.69
N LEU A 88 8.13 -10.75 5.72
CA LEU A 88 6.99 -11.53 5.21
C LEU A 88 7.41 -12.93 4.73
N ASP A 89 8.60 -13.07 4.16
CA ASP A 89 9.12 -14.34 3.64
C ASP A 89 9.52 -15.33 4.75
N ILE A 90 9.85 -14.82 5.94
CA ILE A 90 10.31 -15.63 7.06
C ILE A 90 9.11 -16.17 7.87
N ILE A 91 8.04 -15.40 7.97
CA ILE A 91 6.91 -15.72 8.86
C ILE A 91 5.91 -16.62 8.14
N ASN A 92 6.18 -17.93 8.21
CA ASN A 92 5.31 -18.99 7.70
C ASN A 92 4.79 -19.88 8.85
N ALA A 93 3.89 -20.80 8.52
CA ALA A 93 3.29 -21.71 9.51
C ALA A 93 4.34 -22.59 10.21
N GLU A 94 5.36 -23.06 9.49
CA GLU A 94 6.44 -23.88 10.05
C GLU A 94 7.32 -23.12 11.04
N PHE A 95 7.60 -21.84 10.76
CA PHE A 95 8.35 -20.96 11.63
C PHE A 95 7.56 -20.65 12.90
N LEU A 96 6.28 -20.31 12.76
CA LEU A 96 5.40 -20.06 13.90
C LEU A 96 5.20 -21.31 14.78
N ALA A 97 5.17 -22.51 14.19
CA ALA A 97 5.06 -23.76 14.95
C ALA A 97 6.27 -24.01 15.87
N LYS A 98 7.47 -23.54 15.48
CA LYS A 98 8.72 -23.67 16.25
C LYS A 98 8.82 -22.66 17.41
N LEU A 99 8.03 -21.60 17.39
CA LEU A 99 8.03 -20.55 18.42
C LEU A 99 7.13 -20.91 19.60
N ILE A 100 7.42 -20.29 20.74
CA ILE A 100 6.61 -20.41 21.95
C ILE A 100 5.52 -19.33 21.95
N ILE A 101 4.41 -19.55 22.66
CA ILE A 101 3.25 -18.65 22.70
C ILE A 101 3.65 -17.20 23.02
N LYS A 102 4.46 -16.95 24.07
CA LYS A 102 4.94 -15.58 24.40
C LYS A 102 5.72 -14.92 23.26
N GLN A 103 6.57 -15.67 22.54
CA GLN A 103 7.29 -15.16 21.38
C GLN A 103 6.34 -14.81 20.23
N ILE A 104 5.32 -15.64 19.95
CA ILE A 104 4.34 -15.35 18.89
C ILE A 104 3.50 -14.11 19.25
N ILE A 105 3.16 -13.92 20.52
CA ILE A 105 2.47 -12.71 21.00
C ILE A 105 3.36 -11.49 20.78
N ARG A 106 4.65 -11.56 21.14
CA ARG A 106 5.60 -10.48 20.89
C ARG A 106 5.73 -10.17 19.39
N LEU A 107 5.84 -11.20 18.55
CA LEU A 107 5.85 -11.07 17.08
C LEU A 107 4.59 -10.36 16.56
N SER A 108 3.41 -10.71 17.09
CA SER A 108 2.16 -10.04 16.73
C SER A 108 2.20 -8.54 17.06
N THR A 109 2.73 -8.16 18.23
CA THR A 109 2.85 -6.74 18.57
C THR A 109 3.77 -5.99 17.62
N LEU A 110 4.86 -6.63 17.16
CA LEU A 110 5.76 -6.01 16.20
C LEU A 110 5.15 -5.93 14.80
N ILE A 111 4.41 -6.96 14.36
CA ILE A 111 3.62 -6.89 13.12
C ILE A 111 2.61 -5.74 13.18
N ASP A 112 1.94 -5.54 14.33
CA ASP A 112 1.01 -4.43 14.50
C ASP A 112 1.68 -3.07 14.29
N THR A 113 2.90 -2.88 14.84
CA THR A 113 3.66 -1.65 14.61
C THR A 113 4.07 -1.46 13.15
N GLU A 114 4.43 -2.53 12.43
CA GLU A 114 4.75 -2.44 11.00
C GLU A 114 3.52 -2.15 10.14
N ILE A 115 2.38 -2.78 10.46
CA ILE A 115 1.09 -2.48 9.82
C ILE A 115 0.72 -1.00 10.01
N GLU A 116 0.94 -0.45 11.21
CA GLU A 116 0.67 0.96 11.50
C GLU A 116 1.56 1.89 10.66
N LYS A 117 2.88 1.63 10.59
CA LYS A 117 3.80 2.37 9.71
C LYS A 117 3.40 2.29 8.25
N ILE A 118 2.97 1.13 7.77
CA ILE A 118 2.51 0.95 6.39
C ILE A 118 1.22 1.73 6.14
N LYS A 119 0.29 1.77 7.09
CA LYS A 119 -0.93 2.59 7.00
C LYS A 119 -0.59 4.07 6.90
N GLU A 120 0.35 4.57 7.71
CA GLU A 120 0.82 5.96 7.63
C GLU A 120 1.48 6.27 6.29
N LYS A 121 2.28 5.33 5.75
CA LYS A 121 2.83 5.47 4.40
C LYS A 121 1.71 5.55 3.36
N LEU A 122 0.71 4.67 3.43
CA LEU A 122 -0.43 4.65 2.49
C LEU A 122 -1.20 5.97 2.51
N THR A 123 -1.51 6.51 3.68
CA THR A 123 -2.21 7.79 3.79
C THR A 123 -1.37 8.92 3.21
N LYS A 124 -0.06 8.95 3.48
CA LYS A 124 0.85 9.94 2.90
C LYS A 124 0.89 9.86 1.37
N ILE A 125 1.08 8.67 0.80
CA ILE A 125 1.11 8.46 -0.65
C ILE A 125 -0.23 8.85 -1.28
N GLU A 126 -1.33 8.51 -0.64
CA GLU A 126 -2.67 8.90 -1.08
C GLU A 126 -2.85 10.42 -1.08
N THR A 127 -2.38 11.12 -0.04
CA THR A 127 -2.43 12.59 0.00
C THR A 127 -1.58 13.20 -1.12
N GLU A 128 -0.36 12.72 -1.35
CA GLU A 128 0.52 13.21 -2.42
C GLU A 128 -0.08 12.95 -3.81
N ARG A 129 -0.63 11.74 -4.04
CA ARG A 129 -1.37 11.40 -5.26
C ARG A 129 -2.55 12.33 -5.48
N ASN A 130 -3.36 12.56 -4.44
CA ASN A 130 -4.57 13.38 -4.55
C ASN A 130 -4.22 14.86 -4.78
N MET A 131 -3.16 15.38 -4.15
CA MET A 131 -2.64 16.73 -4.43
C MET A 131 -2.26 16.88 -5.90
N ALA A 132 -1.50 15.92 -6.44
CA ALA A 132 -1.14 15.94 -7.86
C ALA A 132 -2.36 15.83 -8.78
N LEU A 133 -3.36 15.00 -8.43
CA LEU A 133 -4.62 14.89 -9.16
C LEU A 133 -5.45 16.18 -9.15
N TYR A 134 -5.46 16.94 -8.04
CA TYR A 134 -6.20 18.19 -7.95
C TYR A 134 -5.72 19.25 -8.94
N GLU A 135 -4.41 19.26 -9.23
CA GLU A 135 -3.82 20.16 -10.23
C GLU A 135 -4.21 19.80 -11.67
N ILE A 136 -4.62 18.54 -11.89
CA ILE A 136 -5.02 18.03 -13.19
C ILE A 136 -6.47 18.41 -13.48
N GLY A 137 -6.66 19.31 -14.46
CA GLY A 137 -7.98 19.74 -14.91
C GLY A 137 -8.73 18.65 -15.69
N ASN A 138 -10.05 18.81 -15.80
CA ASN A 138 -10.91 17.87 -16.52
C ASN A 138 -10.56 17.78 -18.02
N LEU A 139 -11.02 16.70 -18.68
CA LEU A 139 -10.82 16.49 -20.12
C LEU A 139 -11.37 17.66 -20.93
N VAL A 140 -10.57 18.16 -21.87
CA VAL A 140 -10.97 19.22 -22.80
C VAL A 140 -11.85 18.62 -23.90
N HIS A 141 -13.07 19.12 -24.04
CA HIS A 141 -13.97 18.74 -25.13
C HIS A 141 -13.44 19.23 -26.48
N GLU A 142 -13.72 18.50 -27.57
CA GLU A 142 -13.19 18.80 -28.91
C GLU A 142 -13.59 20.18 -29.45
N SER A 143 -14.73 20.70 -29.02
CA SER A 143 -15.24 22.02 -29.42
C SER A 143 -14.60 23.21 -28.70
N VAL A 144 -13.74 22.98 -27.71
CA VAL A 144 -13.09 24.06 -26.95
C VAL A 144 -11.95 24.66 -27.78
N PRO A 145 -11.98 25.96 -28.09
CA PRO A 145 -10.87 26.62 -28.78
C PRO A 145 -9.58 26.50 -27.98
N ILE A 146 -8.50 26.08 -28.62
CA ILE A 146 -7.17 25.96 -28.02
C ILE A 146 -6.40 27.23 -28.37
N SER A 147 -6.30 28.18 -27.45
CA SER A 147 -5.48 29.40 -27.57
C SER A 147 -4.81 29.70 -26.24
N ASP A 148 -3.54 30.09 -26.27
CA ASP A 148 -2.78 30.59 -25.11
C ASP A 148 -2.79 32.14 -25.02
N ASN A 149 -3.28 32.78 -26.08
CA ASN A 149 -3.45 34.22 -26.14
C ASN A 149 -4.95 34.53 -26.08
N GLU A 150 -5.34 35.22 -25.02
CA GLU A 150 -6.61 35.95 -24.93
C GLU A 150 -6.49 37.31 -25.62
#